data_AF-A0A147B6R4-F1
#
_entry.id   AF-A0A147B6R4-F1
#
_cell.length_a   1.000
_cell.length_b   1.000
_cell.length_c   1.000
_cell.angle_alpha   90.00
_cell.angle_beta   90.00
_cell.angle_gamma   90.00
#
_symmetry.space_group_name_H-M   'P 1'
#
loop_
_entity.id
_entity.type
_entity.pdbx_description
1 polymer ?
#
loop_
_entity_poly.entity_id
_entity_poly.type
_entity_poly.pdbx_seq_one_letter_code
_entity_poly.pdbx_strand_id
1 'polypeptide(L)'
;VKPTIVVKNLQALARTVGEKNRVKAHVPVFEAIDKLNLPLSRLQRLKLAYLVEMSRRSVAQRESSKSLLVKTVDGFRMAYNELAEKMLREGYLPERQLLYFMSHLEVRRLLETRKATILSRAYKRRSIFPKVYDLEFPEISRGPVELESQEDEPGLTVGTTFLKGIPISKGSVQGPARVVMTIDEASTIQRGDILITYATDIGWTPYFTLISGIVTELGGLMSHGAVVAREYGLPCIVGLHGATKVFKTGDWVYLNASQGVLQKVDSHSVDNGGV
;
A
#
# COMPACT_ATOMS: atom_id res chain seq x y z
N VAL A 1 -14.87 -9.79 -12.03
CA VAL A 1 -13.47 -9.37 -11.77
C VAL A 1 -12.75 -9.33 -13.10
N LYS A 2 -11.94 -8.30 -13.40
CA LYS A 2 -11.09 -8.30 -14.60
C LYS A 2 -9.86 -9.18 -14.30
N PRO A 3 -9.72 -10.38 -14.90
CA PRO A 3 -8.63 -11.30 -14.56
C PRO A 3 -7.24 -10.80 -15.00
N THR A 4 -7.21 -9.74 -15.82
CA THR A 4 -6.00 -9.14 -16.39
C THR A 4 -4.97 -8.71 -15.35
N ILE A 5 -5.41 -8.23 -14.18
CA ILE A 5 -4.49 -7.83 -13.09
C ILE A 5 -3.74 -9.04 -12.53
N VAL A 6 -4.44 -10.16 -12.32
CA VAL A 6 -3.84 -11.39 -11.79
C VAL A 6 -2.84 -11.97 -12.79
N VAL A 7 -3.16 -11.92 -14.09
CA VAL A 7 -2.25 -12.36 -15.15
C VAL A 7 -0.94 -11.58 -15.11
N LYS A 8 -0.99 -10.25 -14.98
CA LYS A 8 0.21 -9.40 -14.85
C LYS A 8 1.04 -9.76 -13.61
N ASN A 9 0.40 -9.99 -12.47
CA ASN A 9 1.09 -10.39 -11.24
C ASN A 9 1.78 -11.75 -11.39
N LEU A 10 1.12 -12.73 -12.02
CA LEU A 10 1.72 -14.05 -12.29
C LEU A 10 2.91 -13.95 -13.24
N GLN A 11 2.82 -13.09 -14.27
CA GLN A 11 3.94 -12.81 -15.17
C GLN A 11 5.12 -12.18 -14.43
N ALA A 12 4.87 -11.23 -13.53
CA ALA A 12 5.91 -10.63 -12.70
C ALA A 12 6.60 -11.67 -11.80
N LEU A 13 5.83 -12.55 -11.15
CA LEU A 13 6.38 -13.66 -10.35
C LEU A 13 7.22 -14.60 -11.22
N ALA A 14 6.71 -15.00 -12.39
CA ALA A 14 7.41 -15.91 -13.30
C ALA A 14 8.80 -15.40 -13.73
N ARG A 15 8.98 -14.08 -13.86
CA ARG A 15 10.29 -13.46 -14.15
C ARG A 15 11.34 -13.69 -13.06
N THR A 16 10.90 -14.01 -11.83
CA THR A 16 11.78 -14.14 -10.65
C THR A 16 12.03 -15.59 -10.20
N VAL A 17 11.33 -16.57 -10.78
CA VAL A 17 11.39 -17.99 -10.37
C VAL A 17 12.77 -18.63 -10.56
N GLY A 18 13.63 -18.07 -11.42
CA GLY A 18 14.97 -18.60 -11.70
C GLY A 18 16.03 -18.30 -10.63
N GLU A 19 15.78 -17.34 -9.74
CA GLU A 19 16.69 -17.07 -8.63
C GLU A 19 16.27 -17.87 -7.42
N LYS A 20 17.24 -18.57 -6.81
CA LYS A 20 17.10 -19.39 -5.60
C LYS A 20 15.98 -18.83 -4.73
N ASN A 21 14.83 -19.53 -4.71
CA ASN A 21 13.81 -19.34 -3.69
C ASN A 21 14.52 -19.50 -2.34
N ARG A 22 15.02 -18.41 -1.78
CA ARG A 22 15.53 -18.36 -0.42
C ARG A 22 14.27 -18.44 0.43
N VAL A 23 13.76 -19.66 0.57
CA VAL A 23 12.75 -19.98 1.56
C VAL A 23 13.37 -19.56 2.87
N LYS A 24 12.84 -18.49 3.44
CA LYS A 24 13.31 -17.97 4.72
C LYS A 24 13.19 -19.11 5.72
N ALA A 25 14.33 -19.61 6.20
CA ALA A 25 14.34 -20.74 7.11
C ALA A 25 13.46 -20.40 8.32
N HIS A 26 12.49 -21.26 8.62
CA HIS A 26 11.71 -21.11 9.84
C HIS A 26 12.65 -21.27 11.03
N VAL A 27 12.84 -20.19 11.80
CA VAL A 27 13.67 -20.21 13.00
C VAL A 27 12.78 -20.59 14.20
N PRO A 28 12.98 -21.77 14.81
CA PRO A 28 12.29 -22.17 16.03
C PRO A 28 12.45 -21.11 17.11
N VAL A 29 11.43 -20.97 17.97
CA VAL A 29 11.38 -19.89 18.97
C VAL A 29 12.57 -19.93 19.92
N PHE A 30 12.95 -21.11 20.39
CA PHE A 30 14.10 -21.25 21.29
C PHE A 30 15.43 -20.93 20.59
N GLU A 31 15.62 -21.32 19.34
CA GLU A 31 16.80 -20.94 18.56
C GLU A 31 16.88 -19.42 18.37
N ALA A 32 15.74 -18.76 18.13
CA ALA A 32 15.69 -17.30 18.04
C ALA A 32 16.04 -16.63 19.38
N ILE A 33 15.63 -17.21 20.51
CA ILE A 33 15.96 -16.71 21.87
C ILE A 33 17.43 -16.95 22.18
N ASP A 34 18.02 -18.08 21.78
CA ASP A 34 19.43 -18.39 22.00
C ASP A 34 20.37 -17.44 21.24
N LYS A 35 19.90 -16.87 20.12
CA LYS A 35 20.62 -15.81 19.37
C LYS A 35 20.56 -14.44 20.05
N LEU A 36 19.76 -14.25 21.10
CA LEU A 36 19.74 -13.00 21.86
C LEU A 36 20.90 -13.01 22.86
N ASN A 37 21.79 -12.02 22.76
CA ASN A 37 22.87 -11.79 23.72
C ASN A 37 22.31 -11.19 25.04
N LEU A 38 21.41 -11.90 25.72
CA LEU A 38 20.75 -11.46 26.94
C LEU A 38 20.85 -12.53 28.04
N PRO A 39 21.30 -12.18 29.26
CA PRO A 39 21.30 -13.12 30.39
C PRO A 39 19.86 -13.33 30.89
N LEU A 40 19.22 -14.43 30.45
CA LEU A 40 17.84 -14.78 30.82
C LEU A 40 17.80 -16.04 31.70
N SER A 41 17.02 -15.99 32.79
CA SER A 41 16.72 -17.18 33.59
C SER A 41 15.82 -18.18 32.84
N ARG A 42 15.74 -19.43 33.31
CA ARG A 42 14.91 -20.49 32.68
C ARG A 42 13.42 -20.10 32.59
N LEU A 43 12.87 -19.50 33.64
CA LEU A 43 11.48 -19.05 33.66
C LEU A 43 11.24 -17.88 32.69
N GLN A 44 12.18 -16.93 32.62
CA GLN A 44 12.09 -15.82 31.66
C GLN A 44 12.16 -16.32 30.22
N ARG A 45 13.03 -17.30 29.93
CA ARG A 45 13.11 -17.94 28.61
C ARG A 45 11.79 -18.60 28.22
N LEU A 46 11.15 -19.34 29.13
CA LEU A 46 9.87 -19.98 28.86
C LEU A 46 8.75 -18.96 28.61
N LYS A 47 8.67 -17.91 29.43
CA LYS A 47 7.71 -16.80 29.25
C LYS A 47 7.93 -16.10 27.93
N LEU A 48 9.18 -15.78 27.58
CA LEU A 48 9.53 -15.14 26.32
C LEU A 48 9.16 -16.02 25.13
N ALA A 49 9.44 -17.33 25.19
CA ALA A 49 9.07 -18.26 24.14
C ALA A 49 7.56 -18.30 23.89
N TYR A 50 6.77 -18.35 24.97
CA TYR A 50 5.32 -18.28 24.88
C TYR A 50 4.84 -16.96 24.24
N LEU A 51 5.37 -15.82 24.68
CA LEU A 51 4.99 -14.50 24.13
C LEU A 51 5.39 -14.35 22.66
N VAL A 52 6.56 -14.85 22.25
CA VAL A 52 7.02 -14.80 20.85
C VAL A 52 6.13 -15.67 19.97
N GLU A 53 5.79 -16.89 20.40
CA GLU A 53 4.92 -17.77 19.65
C GLU A 53 3.50 -17.19 19.51
N MET A 54 2.94 -16.64 20.60
CA MET A 54 1.67 -15.92 20.55
C MET A 54 1.74 -14.74 19.59
N SER A 55 2.82 -13.94 19.64
CA SER A 55 2.99 -12.77 18.76
C SER A 55 3.04 -13.16 17.28
N ARG A 56 3.77 -14.23 16.93
CA ARG A 56 3.83 -14.77 15.56
C ARG A 56 2.45 -15.17 15.06
N ARG A 57 1.66 -15.87 15.89
CA ARG A 57 0.29 -16.26 15.56
C ARG A 57 -0.63 -15.04 15.41
N SER A 58 -0.53 -14.07 16.30
CA SER A 58 -1.36 -12.85 16.27
C SER A 58 -1.12 -12.01 15.01
N VAL A 59 0.12 -11.91 14.52
CA VAL A 59 0.43 -11.22 13.26
C VAL A 59 -0.25 -11.93 12.07
N ALA A 60 -0.18 -13.26 12.01
CA ALA A 60 -0.87 -14.02 10.96
C ALA A 60 -2.41 -13.87 11.06
N GLN A 61 -2.96 -13.85 12.28
CA GLN A 61 -4.39 -13.63 12.51
C GLN A 61 -4.85 -12.22 12.11
N ARG A 62 -4.02 -11.19 12.30
CA ARG A 62 -4.30 -9.82 11.84
C ARG A 62 -4.52 -9.77 10.33
N GLU A 63 -3.61 -10.36 9.55
CA GLU A 63 -3.73 -10.38 8.08
C GLU A 63 -4.89 -11.27 7.61
N SER A 64 -5.14 -12.38 8.32
CA SER A 64 -6.30 -13.24 8.07
C SER A 64 -7.63 -12.51 8.30
N SER A 65 -7.72 -11.71 9.36
CA SER A 65 -8.91 -10.90 9.67
C SER A 65 -9.23 -9.92 8.53
N LYS A 66 -8.21 -9.24 7.97
CA LYS A 66 -8.39 -8.37 6.80
C LYS A 66 -8.89 -9.16 5.59
N SER A 67 -8.30 -10.33 5.34
CA SER A 67 -8.70 -11.20 4.23
C SER A 67 -10.15 -11.67 4.34
N LEU A 68 -10.59 -12.02 5.55
CA LEU A 68 -11.98 -12.41 5.82
C LEU A 68 -12.93 -11.24 5.61
N LEU A 69 -12.58 -10.04 6.09
CA LEU A 69 -13.38 -8.84 5.87
C LEU A 69 -13.57 -8.55 4.37
N VAL A 70 -12.50 -8.62 3.57
CA VAL A 70 -12.57 -8.41 2.12
C VAL A 70 -13.49 -9.45 1.46
N LYS A 71 -13.41 -10.74 1.84
CA LYS A 71 -14.32 -11.78 1.34
C LYS A 71 -15.78 -11.50 1.69
N THR A 72 -16.04 -11.04 2.92
CA THR A 72 -17.38 -10.65 3.36
C THR A 72 -17.92 -9.48 2.54
N VAL A 73 -17.11 -8.43 2.34
CA VAL A 73 -17.46 -7.28 1.50
C VAL A 73 -17.71 -7.70 0.05
N ASP A 74 -16.94 -8.66 -0.49
CA ASP A 74 -17.16 -9.20 -1.83
C ASP A 74 -18.50 -9.94 -1.94
N GLY A 75 -18.87 -10.72 -0.91
CA GLY A 75 -20.19 -11.34 -0.81
C GLY A 75 -21.33 -10.30 -0.84
N PHE A 76 -21.20 -9.21 -0.08
CA PHE A 76 -22.14 -8.09 -0.17
C PHE A 76 -22.15 -7.46 -1.57
N ARG A 77 -20.99 -7.21 -2.17
CA ARG A 77 -20.88 -6.65 -3.52
C ARG A 77 -21.61 -7.52 -4.54
N MET A 78 -21.47 -8.84 -4.48
CA MET A 78 -22.18 -9.78 -5.36
C MET A 78 -23.70 -9.70 -5.14
N ALA A 79 -24.16 -9.73 -3.89
CA ALA A 79 -25.57 -9.62 -3.55
C ALA A 79 -26.19 -8.28 -4.02
N TYR A 80 -25.48 -7.18 -3.83
CA TYR A 80 -25.93 -5.85 -4.26
C TYR A 80 -25.91 -5.69 -5.79
N ASN A 81 -24.99 -6.34 -6.49
CA ASN A 81 -25.01 -6.37 -7.96
C ASN A 81 -26.24 -7.11 -8.48
N GLU A 82 -26.58 -8.26 -7.90
CA GLU A 82 -27.81 -8.99 -8.24
C GLU A 82 -29.06 -8.19 -7.90
N LEU A 83 -29.07 -7.52 -6.74
CA LEU A 83 -30.16 -6.61 -6.36
C LEU A 83 -30.30 -5.46 -7.37
N ALA A 84 -29.20 -4.85 -7.81
CA ALA A 84 -29.22 -3.78 -8.80
C ALA A 84 -29.85 -4.25 -10.13
N GLU A 85 -29.56 -5.48 -10.56
CA GLU A 85 -30.17 -6.07 -11.77
C GLU A 85 -31.68 -6.25 -11.64
N LYS A 86 -32.15 -6.73 -10.49
CA LYS A 86 -33.60 -6.86 -10.23
C LYS A 86 -34.28 -5.50 -10.17
N MET A 87 -33.68 -4.56 -9.45
CA MET A 87 -34.18 -3.19 -9.36
C MET A 87 -34.24 -2.48 -10.71
N LEU A 88 -33.25 -2.70 -11.59
CA LEU A 88 -33.27 -2.18 -12.96
C LEU A 88 -34.43 -2.78 -13.77
N ARG A 89 -34.59 -4.12 -13.75
CA ARG A 89 -35.67 -4.81 -14.47
C ARG A 89 -37.06 -4.38 -14.03
N GLU A 90 -37.24 -4.13 -12.73
CA GLU A 90 -38.51 -3.70 -12.14
C GLU A 90 -38.73 -2.17 -12.20
N GLY A 91 -37.80 -1.43 -12.81
CA GLY A 91 -37.91 0.02 -13.02
C GLY A 91 -37.67 0.88 -11.77
N TYR A 92 -37.07 0.34 -10.70
CA TYR A 92 -36.64 1.12 -9.54
C TYR A 92 -35.37 1.94 -9.82
N LEU A 93 -34.51 1.44 -10.71
CA LEU A 93 -33.27 2.10 -11.11
C LEU A 93 -33.27 2.36 -12.62
N PRO A 94 -32.77 3.52 -13.06
CA PRO A 94 -32.52 3.78 -14.48
C PRO A 94 -31.26 3.07 -15.00
N GLU A 95 -30.30 2.80 -14.12
CA GLU A 95 -29.03 2.12 -14.43
C GLU A 95 -28.48 1.42 -13.17
N ARG A 96 -27.69 0.37 -13.35
CA ARG A 96 -27.16 -0.46 -12.24
C ARG A 96 -26.19 0.30 -11.35
N GLN A 97 -25.31 1.10 -11.97
CA GLN A 97 -24.22 1.79 -11.30
C GLN A 97 -24.69 2.88 -10.33
N LEU A 98 -25.92 3.37 -10.50
CA LEU A 98 -26.48 4.39 -9.61
C LEU A 98 -26.63 3.88 -8.18
N LEU A 99 -26.77 2.56 -7.99
CA LEU A 99 -26.84 1.93 -6.67
C LEU A 99 -25.59 2.21 -5.83
N TYR A 100 -24.40 2.35 -6.42
CA TYR A 100 -23.16 2.65 -5.69
C TYR A 100 -23.16 4.04 -5.03
N PHE A 101 -24.08 4.92 -5.40
CA PHE A 101 -24.22 6.26 -4.84
C PHE A 101 -25.36 6.37 -3.81
N MET A 102 -25.84 5.23 -3.31
CA MET A 102 -26.89 5.13 -2.29
C MET A 102 -26.39 4.42 -1.04
N SER A 103 -26.89 4.82 0.13
CA SER A 103 -26.68 4.04 1.36
C SER A 103 -27.62 2.83 1.41
N HIS A 104 -27.29 1.83 2.22
CA HIS A 104 -28.16 0.66 2.45
C HIS A 104 -29.58 1.05 2.87
N LEU A 105 -29.73 2.10 3.67
CA LEU A 105 -31.03 2.63 4.11
C LEU A 105 -31.80 3.30 2.98
N GLU A 106 -31.10 3.99 2.07
CA GLU A 106 -31.71 4.61 0.89
C GLU A 106 -32.19 3.55 -0.09
N VAL A 107 -31.41 2.47 -0.30
CA VAL A 107 -31.83 1.33 -1.11
C VAL A 107 -33.11 0.70 -0.54
N ARG A 108 -33.14 0.40 0.77
CA ARG A 108 -34.34 -0.11 1.43
C ARG A 108 -35.54 0.82 1.25
N ARG A 109 -35.37 2.12 1.52
CA ARG A 109 -36.46 3.09 1.39
C ARG A 109 -36.95 3.23 -0.05
N LEU A 110 -36.07 3.11 -1.05
CA LEU A 110 -36.45 3.14 -2.45
C LEU A 110 -37.33 1.94 -2.81
N LEU A 111 -36.99 0.74 -2.31
CA LEU A 111 -37.79 -0.48 -2.48
C LEU A 111 -39.17 -0.36 -1.81
N GLU A 112 -39.24 0.22 -0.61
CA GLU A 112 -40.49 0.36 0.14
C GLU A 112 -41.40 1.48 -0.40
N THR A 113 -40.84 2.58 -0.91
CA THR A 113 -41.60 3.82 -1.15
C THR A 113 -41.56 4.36 -2.59
N ARG A 114 -40.68 3.85 -3.45
CA ARG A 114 -40.46 4.36 -4.82
C ARG A 114 -40.22 5.89 -4.92
N LYS A 115 -39.75 6.52 -3.85
CA LYS A 115 -39.53 7.98 -3.81
C LYS A 115 -38.40 8.40 -4.76
N ALA A 116 -38.76 9.16 -5.79
CA ALA A 116 -37.82 9.69 -6.79
C ALA A 116 -36.71 10.59 -6.19
N THR A 117 -36.97 11.23 -5.04
CA THR A 117 -35.97 12.08 -4.35
C THR A 117 -34.69 11.33 -3.98
N ILE A 118 -34.76 10.00 -3.79
CA ILE A 118 -33.58 9.16 -3.52
C ILE A 118 -32.69 9.08 -4.75
N LEU A 119 -33.28 8.92 -5.94
CA LEU A 119 -32.55 8.89 -7.21
C LEU A 119 -31.85 10.23 -7.47
N SER A 120 -32.55 11.35 -7.23
CA SER A 120 -31.97 12.69 -7.40
C SER A 120 -30.74 12.90 -6.49
N ARG A 121 -30.77 12.40 -5.25
CA ARG A 121 -29.62 12.46 -4.32
C ARG A 121 -28.46 11.59 -4.81
N ALA A 122 -28.75 10.38 -5.29
CA ALA A 122 -27.73 9.48 -5.85
C ALA A 122 -27.03 10.11 -7.07
N TYR A 123 -27.79 10.71 -7.99
CA TYR A 123 -27.22 11.43 -9.14
C TYR A 123 -26.39 12.64 -8.71
N LYS A 124 -26.85 13.40 -7.70
CA LYS A 124 -26.06 14.51 -7.16
C LYS A 124 -24.73 14.01 -6.60
N ARG A 125 -24.73 12.93 -5.82
CA ARG A 125 -23.49 12.30 -5.31
C ARG A 125 -22.57 11.86 -6.44
N ARG A 126 -23.12 11.23 -7.48
CA ARG A 126 -22.33 10.88 -8.68
C ARG A 126 -21.69 12.09 -9.35
N SER A 127 -22.42 13.19 -9.48
CA SER A 127 -21.92 14.41 -10.12
C SER A 127 -20.78 15.09 -9.34
N ILE A 128 -20.78 14.98 -8.01
CA ILE A 128 -19.72 15.56 -7.17
C ILE A 128 -18.57 14.60 -6.90
N PHE A 129 -18.75 13.30 -7.17
CA PHE A 129 -17.77 12.27 -6.85
C PHE A 129 -16.36 12.57 -7.40
N PRO A 130 -16.17 13.02 -8.66
CA PRO A 130 -14.84 13.35 -9.15
C PRO A 130 -14.16 14.43 -8.30
N LYS A 131 -14.89 15.48 -7.91
CA LYS A 131 -14.36 16.56 -7.07
C LYS A 131 -14.02 16.10 -5.66
N VAL A 132 -14.81 15.19 -5.10
CA VAL A 132 -14.63 14.66 -3.75
C VAL A 132 -13.50 13.62 -3.71
N TYR A 133 -13.31 12.89 -4.80
CA TYR A 133 -12.30 11.85 -4.92
C TYR A 133 -10.88 12.41 -4.85
N ASP A 134 -10.67 13.61 -5.42
CA ASP A 134 -9.37 14.28 -5.46
C ASP A 134 -9.07 15.12 -4.19
N LEU A 135 -9.93 15.08 -3.17
CA LEU A 135 -9.68 15.80 -1.91
C LEU A 135 -8.65 15.06 -1.06
N GLU A 136 -7.58 15.77 -0.70
CA GLU A 136 -6.56 15.33 0.24
C GLU A 136 -6.90 15.85 1.65
N PHE A 137 -6.74 14.98 2.65
CA PHE A 137 -7.05 15.28 4.05
C PHE A 137 -5.85 14.89 4.92
N PRO A 138 -5.58 15.66 5.99
CA PRO A 138 -4.47 15.36 6.87
C PRO A 138 -4.67 14.00 7.55
N GLU A 139 -3.60 13.22 7.65
CA GLU A 139 -3.62 11.87 8.24
C GLU A 139 -4.16 11.87 9.68
N ILE A 140 -3.92 12.97 10.40
CA ILE A 140 -4.41 13.18 11.77
C ILE A 140 -5.19 14.49 11.80
N SER A 141 -6.52 14.37 11.85
CA SER A 141 -7.42 15.50 12.10
C SER A 141 -7.79 15.56 13.59
N ARG A 142 -7.72 16.75 14.20
CA ARG A 142 -8.24 17.00 15.55
C ARG A 142 -9.29 18.11 15.47
N GLY A 143 -10.56 17.76 15.73
CA GLY A 143 -11.67 18.70 15.55
C GLY A 143 -12.26 18.62 14.14
N PRO A 144 -12.81 19.73 13.60
CA PRO A 144 -13.28 19.78 12.22
C PRO A 144 -12.21 19.34 11.23
N VAL A 145 -12.60 18.54 10.24
CA VAL A 145 -11.69 18.07 9.20
C VAL A 145 -11.51 19.18 8.18
N GLU A 146 -10.29 19.69 8.09
CA GLU A 146 -9.88 20.69 7.10
C GLU A 146 -9.16 20.00 5.93
N LEU A 147 -9.26 20.59 4.74
CA LEU A 147 -8.54 20.09 3.57
C LEU A 147 -7.05 20.40 3.72
N GLU A 148 -6.21 19.50 3.25
CA GLU A 148 -4.78 19.73 3.22
C GLU A 148 -4.45 20.83 2.18
N SER A 149 -3.69 21.85 2.58
CA SER A 149 -3.25 22.93 1.70
C SER A 149 -2.27 22.39 0.66
N GLN A 150 -2.57 22.54 -0.63
CA GLN A 150 -1.61 22.22 -1.70
C GLN A 150 -0.40 23.19 -1.75
N GLU A 151 -0.35 24.17 -0.86
CA GLU A 151 0.70 25.21 -0.82
C GLU A 151 1.93 24.82 0.00
N ASP A 152 1.88 23.73 0.77
CA ASP A 152 3.04 23.21 1.49
C ASP A 152 3.89 22.31 0.58
N GLU A 153 4.35 22.85 -0.57
CA GLU A 153 5.46 22.22 -1.29
C GLU A 153 6.67 22.21 -0.33
N PRO A 154 7.26 21.03 -0.04
CA PRO A 154 8.47 20.98 0.78
C PRO A 154 9.50 21.87 0.11
N GLY A 155 9.98 22.90 0.83
CA GLY A 155 10.89 23.93 0.32
C GLY A 155 12.08 23.30 -0.41
N LEU A 156 11.96 23.16 -1.73
CA LEU A 156 12.95 22.54 -2.58
C LEU A 156 14.10 23.53 -2.72
N THR A 157 15.25 23.19 -2.15
CA THR A 157 16.47 23.96 -2.36
C THR A 157 16.93 23.72 -3.80
N VAL A 158 17.06 24.81 -4.58
CA VAL A 158 17.49 24.77 -5.98
C VAL A 158 18.82 24.02 -6.08
N GLY A 159 18.83 22.90 -6.82
CA GLY A 159 20.05 22.12 -7.13
C GLY A 159 20.03 20.66 -6.67
N THR A 160 19.20 20.26 -5.71
CA THR A 160 19.07 18.85 -5.29
C THR A 160 17.66 18.54 -4.82
N THR A 161 16.92 17.75 -5.58
CA THR A 161 15.62 17.22 -5.16
C THR A 161 15.83 16.25 -4.01
N PHE A 162 15.40 16.65 -2.81
CA PHE A 162 15.63 15.93 -1.56
C PHE A 162 14.33 15.88 -0.76
N LEU A 163 13.92 14.70 -0.32
CA LEU A 163 12.81 14.50 0.60
C LEU A 163 13.23 13.65 1.78
N LYS A 164 12.61 13.90 2.93
CA LYS A 164 12.83 13.15 4.17
C LYS A 164 11.53 12.60 4.72
N GLY A 165 11.55 11.32 5.06
CA GLY A 165 10.40 10.58 5.59
C GLY A 165 10.80 9.70 6.76
N ILE A 166 9.95 8.74 7.09
CA ILE A 166 10.12 7.87 8.25
C ILE A 166 10.90 6.62 7.84
N PRO A 167 12.10 6.38 8.40
CA PRO A 167 12.89 5.20 8.11
C PRO A 167 12.24 3.94 8.70
N ILE A 168 12.01 2.93 7.86
CA ILE A 168 11.34 1.68 8.26
C ILE A 168 12.30 0.49 8.29
N SER A 169 13.01 0.30 7.19
CA SER A 169 13.91 -0.82 6.98
C SER A 169 15.25 -0.24 6.53
N LYS A 170 16.27 -0.45 7.34
CA LYS A 170 17.59 0.17 7.17
C LYS A 170 18.27 -0.34 5.90
N GLY A 171 19.22 0.46 5.41
CA GLY A 171 19.99 0.16 4.21
C GLY A 171 20.02 1.37 3.30
N SER A 172 20.87 1.31 2.28
CA SER A 172 20.95 2.31 1.25
C SER A 172 21.14 1.67 -0.12
N VAL A 173 20.59 2.31 -1.14
CA VAL A 173 20.63 1.83 -2.52
C VAL A 173 20.53 3.00 -3.50
N GLN A 174 21.17 2.86 -4.65
CA GLN A 174 21.00 3.76 -5.79
C GLN A 174 20.38 3.00 -6.95
N GLY A 175 19.53 3.67 -7.71
CA GLY A 175 18.89 3.08 -8.88
C GLY A 175 17.87 4.00 -9.53
N PRO A 176 17.24 3.54 -10.61
CA PRO A 176 16.18 4.28 -11.26
C PRO A 176 14.93 4.29 -10.39
N ALA A 177 14.35 5.48 -10.20
CA ALA A 177 13.04 5.65 -9.60
C ALA A 177 11.96 5.09 -10.53
N ARG A 178 11.01 4.40 -9.94
CA ARG A 178 9.80 3.91 -10.62
C ARG A 178 8.59 4.39 -9.85
N VAL A 179 7.95 5.45 -10.35
CA VAL A 179 6.76 6.05 -9.74
C VAL A 179 5.53 5.37 -10.31
N VAL A 180 4.74 4.73 -9.45
CA VAL A 180 3.56 3.92 -9.82
C VAL A 180 2.43 4.24 -8.84
N MET A 181 1.28 4.71 -9.34
CA MET A 181 0.17 5.12 -8.48
C MET A 181 -0.85 4.00 -8.27
N THR A 182 -0.94 3.07 -9.21
CA THR A 182 -1.94 2.00 -9.20
C THR A 182 -1.34 0.63 -9.44
N ILE A 183 -1.98 -0.42 -8.92
CA ILE A 183 -1.51 -1.80 -9.15
C ILE A 183 -1.60 -2.19 -10.63
N ASP A 184 -2.49 -1.56 -11.41
CA ASP A 184 -2.62 -1.79 -12.85
C ASP A 184 -1.35 -1.37 -13.64
N GLU A 185 -0.63 -0.38 -13.12
CA GLU A 185 0.64 0.14 -13.64
C GLU A 185 1.85 -0.64 -13.13
N ALA A 186 1.72 -1.44 -12.06
CA ALA A 186 2.83 -2.14 -11.41
C ALA A 186 3.60 -3.10 -12.35
N SER A 187 2.96 -3.58 -13.43
CA SER A 187 3.63 -4.37 -14.47
C SER A 187 4.80 -3.65 -15.18
N THR A 188 4.90 -2.33 -15.03
CA THR A 188 6.00 -1.53 -15.59
C THR A 188 7.28 -1.59 -14.76
N ILE A 189 7.20 -2.05 -13.52
CA ILE A 189 8.34 -2.19 -12.60
C ILE A 189 9.37 -3.14 -13.20
N GLN A 190 10.61 -2.68 -13.23
CA GLN A 190 11.76 -3.44 -13.68
C GLN A 190 12.61 -3.87 -12.49
N ARG A 191 13.48 -4.85 -12.75
CA ARG A 191 14.44 -5.30 -11.75
C ARG A 191 15.40 -4.19 -11.38
N GLY A 192 15.64 -4.00 -10.08
CA GLY A 192 16.55 -2.99 -9.55
C GLY A 192 15.92 -1.63 -9.34
N ASP A 193 14.68 -1.41 -9.81
CA ASP A 193 13.96 -0.15 -9.60
C ASP A 193 13.78 0.16 -8.11
N ILE A 194 13.81 1.44 -7.77
CA ILE A 194 13.36 1.97 -6.49
C ILE A 194 11.89 2.37 -6.67
N LEU A 195 10.98 1.63 -6.05
CA LEU A 195 9.54 1.88 -6.16
C LEU A 195 9.15 3.10 -5.32
N ILE A 196 8.48 4.06 -5.96
CA ILE A 196 7.85 5.21 -5.31
C ILE A 196 6.35 5.12 -5.59
N THR A 197 5.52 5.11 -4.55
CA THR A 197 4.05 4.99 -4.69
C THR A 197 3.33 5.74 -3.57
N TYR A 198 2.02 5.93 -3.72
CA TYR A 198 1.21 6.51 -2.65
C TYR A 198 1.10 5.56 -1.45
N ALA A 199 0.64 4.32 -1.68
CA ALA A 199 0.50 3.31 -0.64
C ALA A 199 0.56 1.90 -1.23
N THR A 200 0.96 0.92 -0.42
CA THR A 200 0.98 -0.50 -0.83
C THR A 200 -0.05 -1.34 -0.08
N ASP A 201 -0.58 -2.35 -0.76
CA ASP A 201 -1.35 -3.44 -0.20
C ASP A 201 -0.78 -4.82 -0.60
N ILE A 202 -1.49 -5.89 -0.26
CA ILE A 202 -1.07 -7.28 -0.52
C ILE A 202 -0.82 -7.55 -2.01
N GLY A 203 -1.54 -6.86 -2.90
CA GLY A 203 -1.41 -6.99 -4.35
C GLY A 203 -0.04 -6.58 -4.89
N TRP A 204 0.72 -5.78 -4.14
CA TRP A 204 2.05 -5.31 -4.51
C TRP A 204 3.17 -6.31 -4.20
N THR A 205 2.93 -7.24 -3.27
CA THR A 205 3.93 -8.23 -2.80
C THR A 205 4.67 -8.95 -3.94
N PRO A 206 4.01 -9.37 -5.04
CA PRO A 206 4.69 -9.97 -6.20
C PRO A 206 5.80 -9.13 -6.83
N TYR A 207 5.75 -7.81 -6.69
CA TYR A 207 6.72 -6.88 -7.28
C TYR A 207 7.88 -6.57 -6.34
N PHE A 208 7.77 -6.90 -5.05
CA PHE A 208 8.83 -6.66 -4.07
C PHE A 208 10.09 -7.49 -4.35
N THR A 209 9.97 -8.59 -5.10
CA THR A 209 11.10 -9.39 -5.58
C THR A 209 11.89 -8.73 -6.71
N LEU A 210 11.31 -7.72 -7.38
CA LEU A 210 11.95 -7.01 -8.49
C LEU A 210 12.70 -5.77 -8.01
N ILE A 211 12.18 -5.08 -7.00
CA ILE A 211 12.67 -3.78 -6.57
C ILE A 211 13.91 -3.90 -5.68
N SER A 212 14.71 -2.84 -5.66
CA SER A 212 15.88 -2.73 -4.79
C SER A 212 15.63 -1.88 -3.53
N GLY A 213 14.54 -1.11 -3.53
CA GLY A 213 14.08 -0.29 -2.41
C GLY A 213 12.66 0.21 -2.63
N ILE A 214 12.03 0.72 -1.57
CA ILE A 214 10.64 1.20 -1.62
C ILE A 214 10.43 2.47 -0.81
N VAL A 215 9.62 3.37 -1.36
CA VAL A 215 9.20 4.63 -0.78
C VAL A 215 7.69 4.75 -0.91
N THR A 216 7.00 5.06 0.18
CA THR A 216 5.57 5.39 0.15
C THR A 216 5.27 6.76 0.75
N GLU A 217 4.29 7.46 0.18
CA GLU A 217 3.80 8.71 0.76
C GLU A 217 2.96 8.44 2.02
N LEU A 218 2.04 7.47 1.93
CA LEU A 218 1.18 7.05 3.02
C LEU A 218 1.68 5.74 3.63
N GLY A 219 1.73 5.67 4.95
CA GLY A 219 1.99 4.42 5.67
C GLY A 219 2.68 4.62 7.01
N GLY A 220 2.34 3.76 7.97
CA GLY A 220 2.99 3.73 9.28
C GLY A 220 4.02 2.61 9.44
N LEU A 221 4.66 2.59 10.62
CA LEU A 221 5.68 1.59 11.01
C LEU A 221 5.23 0.12 10.88
N MET A 222 3.92 -0.13 10.96
CA MET A 222 3.28 -1.45 10.89
C MET A 222 2.37 -1.61 9.67
N SER A 223 2.48 -0.73 8.68
CA SER A 223 1.79 -0.86 7.40
C SER A 223 2.27 -2.12 6.65
N HIS A 224 1.46 -2.58 5.69
CA HIS A 224 1.79 -3.77 4.89
C HIS A 224 3.16 -3.61 4.21
N GLY A 225 3.36 -2.51 3.48
CA GLY A 225 4.64 -2.22 2.82
C GLY A 225 5.81 -2.20 3.78
N ALA A 226 5.63 -1.62 4.97
CA ALA A 226 6.68 -1.56 5.98
C ALA A 226 7.09 -2.93 6.52
N VAL A 227 6.13 -3.81 6.80
CA VAL A 227 6.39 -5.18 7.28
C VAL A 227 7.06 -6.00 6.19
N VAL A 228 6.49 -6.00 4.99
CA VAL A 228 7.01 -6.80 3.87
C VAL A 228 8.41 -6.32 3.46
N ALA A 229 8.67 -5.01 3.41
CA ALA A 229 10.02 -4.53 3.09
C ALA A 229 11.10 -5.05 4.06
N ARG A 230 10.81 -5.07 5.37
CA ARG A 230 11.72 -5.67 6.37
C ARG A 230 11.89 -7.18 6.18
N GLU A 231 10.83 -7.87 5.79
CA GLU A 231 10.88 -9.31 5.55
C GLU A 231 11.78 -9.70 4.39
N TYR A 232 11.75 -8.88 3.33
CA TYR A 232 12.58 -8.99 2.12
C TYR A 232 13.95 -8.34 2.27
N GLY A 233 14.20 -7.59 3.35
CA GLY A 233 15.46 -6.88 3.58
C GLY A 233 15.67 -5.68 2.66
N LEU A 234 14.59 -5.09 2.15
CA LEU A 234 14.62 -3.92 1.27
C LEU A 234 14.74 -2.64 2.10
N PRO A 235 15.61 -1.67 1.72
CA PRO A 235 15.56 -0.31 2.22
C PRO A 235 14.16 0.29 2.03
N CYS A 236 13.56 0.82 3.10
CA CYS A 236 12.19 1.35 3.06
C CYS A 236 12.03 2.64 3.83
N ILE A 237 11.38 3.62 3.19
CA ILE A 237 10.89 4.87 3.79
C ILE A 237 9.37 4.96 3.57
N VAL A 238 8.64 5.40 4.57
CA VAL A 238 7.20 5.71 4.47
C VAL A 238 6.95 7.13 4.96
N GLY A 239 5.77 7.70 4.73
CA GLY A 239 5.49 9.08 5.15
C GLY A 239 6.30 10.10 4.36
N LEU A 240 6.75 9.75 3.14
CA LEU A 240 7.53 10.66 2.28
C LEU A 240 6.56 11.50 1.43
N HIS A 241 5.80 12.40 2.06
CA HIS A 241 4.76 13.19 1.39
C HIS A 241 5.29 13.94 0.16
N GLY A 242 4.54 13.90 -0.94
CA GLY A 242 4.89 14.55 -2.20
C GLY A 242 5.92 13.81 -3.06
N ALA A 243 6.44 12.65 -2.64
CA ALA A 243 7.42 11.88 -3.41
C ALA A 243 6.95 11.53 -4.83
N THR A 244 5.68 11.18 -5.00
CA THR A 244 5.08 10.82 -6.29
C THR A 244 4.90 12.04 -7.21
N LYS A 245 4.84 13.25 -6.65
CA LYS A 245 4.74 14.52 -7.39
C LYS A 245 6.14 15.04 -7.77
N VAL A 246 7.10 14.90 -6.85
CA VAL A 246 8.46 15.44 -6.95
C VAL A 246 9.38 14.59 -7.82
N PHE A 247 9.36 13.26 -7.66
CA PHE A 247 10.19 12.34 -8.43
C PHE A 247 9.46 11.85 -9.67
N LYS A 248 10.20 11.56 -10.74
CA LYS A 248 9.66 11.00 -11.97
C LYS A 248 10.25 9.63 -12.26
N THR A 249 9.46 8.77 -12.90
CA THR A 249 9.95 7.48 -13.38
C THR A 249 11.16 7.68 -14.31
N GLY A 250 12.24 6.98 -14.02
CA GLY A 250 13.52 7.07 -14.73
C GLY A 250 14.55 8.00 -14.07
N ASP A 251 14.15 8.81 -13.07
CA ASP A 251 15.11 9.61 -12.30
C ASP A 251 16.11 8.70 -11.59
N TRP A 252 17.41 9.02 -11.64
CA TRP A 252 18.39 8.32 -10.82
C TRP A 252 18.30 8.85 -9.39
N VAL A 253 18.06 7.96 -8.42
CA VAL A 253 17.85 8.35 -7.03
C VAL A 253 18.71 7.54 -6.08
N TYR A 254 19.12 8.19 -5.00
CA TYR A 254 19.74 7.58 -3.84
C TYR A 254 18.73 7.49 -2.71
N LEU A 255 18.43 6.26 -2.30
CA LEU A 255 17.58 5.96 -1.16
C LEU A 255 18.47 5.60 0.04
N ASN A 256 18.44 6.42 1.09
CA ASN A 256 19.06 6.13 2.38
C ASN A 256 17.97 5.94 3.44
N ALA A 257 17.52 4.70 3.59
CA ALA A 257 16.48 4.35 4.54
C ALA A 257 16.99 4.29 6.00
N SER A 258 18.29 4.41 6.26
CA SER A 258 18.81 4.58 7.62
C SER A 258 18.62 6.02 8.13
N GLN A 259 18.72 7.01 7.23
CA GLN A 259 18.50 8.42 7.55
C GLN A 259 17.09 8.91 7.18
N GLY A 260 16.31 8.07 6.49
CA GLY A 260 14.98 8.42 6.01
C GLY A 260 15.02 9.40 4.84
N VAL A 261 16.03 9.33 3.98
CA VAL A 261 16.27 10.28 2.88
C VAL A 261 16.06 9.62 1.51
N LEU A 262 15.40 10.35 0.61
CA LEU A 262 15.41 10.09 -0.83
C LEU A 262 15.94 11.33 -1.56
N GLN A 263 16.94 11.14 -2.42
CA GLN A 263 17.59 12.24 -3.13
C GLN A 263 17.75 11.91 -4.62
N LYS A 264 17.50 12.89 -5.50
CA LYS A 264 17.87 12.78 -6.92
C LYS A 264 19.36 13.02 -7.10
N VAL A 265 20.00 12.15 -7.86
CA VAL A 265 21.45 12.16 -8.11
C VAL A 265 21.69 12.21 -9.62
N ASP A 266 22.74 12.91 -10.04
CA ASP A 266 23.12 12.93 -11.46
C ASP A 266 23.68 11.57 -11.87
N SER A 267 23.18 11.03 -12.98
CA SER A 267 23.57 9.71 -13.53
C SER A 267 25.06 9.61 -13.86
N HIS A 268 25.80 10.74 -13.91
CA HIS A 268 27.22 10.80 -14.23
C HIS A 268 28.18 10.76 -13.02
N SER A 269 27.68 10.60 -11.79
CA SER A 269 28.53 10.57 -10.59
C SER A 269 29.04 9.17 -10.18
N VAL A 270 28.68 8.11 -10.93
CA VAL A 270 29.03 6.72 -10.62
C VAL A 270 30.01 6.17 -11.67
N ASP A 271 31.15 6.82 -11.83
CA ASP A 271 32.37 6.16 -12.32
C ASP A 271 33.61 6.97 -11.91
N ASN A 272 34.11 6.72 -10.69
CA ASN A 272 35.50 6.90 -10.28
C ASN A 272 35.62 6.62 -8.77
N GLY A 273 35.76 5.35 -8.43
CA GLY A 273 35.98 4.91 -7.05
C GLY A 273 36.37 3.45 -6.96
N GLY A 274 37.15 2.95 -7.92
CA GLY A 274 37.87 1.69 -7.80
C GLY A 274 39.34 1.97 -7.48
N VAL A 275 39.76 1.61 -6.28
CA VAL A 275 41.04 0.93 -5.99
C VAL A 275 40.77 -0.06 -4.87
#